data_AF-A0A7Y3BAP7-F1
#
_entry.id   AF-A0A7Y3BAP7-F1
#
_cell.length_a   1.000
_cell.length_b   1.000
_cell.length_c   1.000
_cell.angle_alpha   90.00
_cell.angle_beta   90.00
_cell.angle_gamma   90.00
#
_symmetry.space_group_name_H-M   'P 1'
#
loop_
_entity.id
_entity.type
_entity.pdbx_description
1 polymer ?
#
loop_
_entity_poly.entity_id
_entity_poly.type
_entity_poly.pdbx_seq_one_letter_code
_entity_poly.pdbx_strand_id
1 'polypeptide(L)'
;YLPKAIKLKWKKEISEFVKKEIDSTDFEYSDWMLNLTNKMNIAKVDLMAGTDTPILYLTPGFSLHEELAIFVEAGLSELEAIKTATWTPAKYFGLDNELGNIEQGMIADLLILNDNPIKNIKNIRNINSVIKNGRMFNREELNILLNRIDNRQN
;
A
#
# COMPACT_ATOMS: atom_id res chain seq x y z
N TYR A 1 16.14 -2.81 -3.91
CA TYR A 1 15.19 -1.77 -3.49
C TYR A 1 15.57 -1.12 -2.16
N LEU A 2 16.10 -1.89 -1.20
CA LEU A 2 16.69 -1.36 0.04
C LEU A 2 18.21 -1.27 -0.05
N PRO A 3 18.85 -0.20 0.47
CA PRO A 3 20.30 -0.05 0.44
C PRO A 3 20.99 -1.30 0.99
N LYS A 4 22.09 -1.74 0.37
CA LYS A 4 22.73 -3.03 0.72
C LYS A 4 22.99 -3.17 2.23
N ALA A 5 23.48 -2.10 2.88
CA ALA A 5 23.70 -2.06 4.32
C ALA A 5 22.40 -2.25 5.12
N ILE A 6 21.32 -1.56 4.75
CA ILE A 6 20.00 -1.69 5.40
C ILE A 6 19.43 -3.09 5.18
N LYS A 7 19.51 -3.62 3.97
CA LYS A 7 19.05 -4.99 3.66
C LYS A 7 19.76 -6.04 4.50
N LEU A 8 21.08 -5.92 4.68
CA LEU A 8 21.85 -6.83 5.51
C LEU A 8 21.49 -6.70 7.00
N LYS A 9 21.37 -5.46 7.49
CA LYS A 9 20.93 -5.17 8.86
C LYS A 9 19.55 -5.78 9.13
N TRP A 10 18.56 -5.46 8.31
CA TRP A 10 17.20 -5.97 8.45
C TRP A 10 17.14 -7.49 8.35
N LYS A 11 17.89 -8.12 7.43
CA LYS A 11 17.95 -9.59 7.36
C LYS A 11 18.46 -10.21 8.67
N LYS A 12 19.48 -9.60 9.28
CA LYS A 12 19.99 -10.06 10.57
C LYS A 12 18.95 -9.88 11.68
N GLU A 13 18.36 -8.69 11.79
CA GLU A 13 17.35 -8.39 12.82
C GLU A 13 16.11 -9.27 12.68
N ILE A 14 15.62 -9.47 11.46
CA ILE A 14 14.51 -10.40 11.16
C ILE A 14 14.89 -11.82 11.57
N SER A 15 16.11 -12.29 11.26
CA SER A 15 16.56 -13.65 11.64
C SER A 15 16.60 -13.89 13.15
N GLU A 16 16.78 -12.83 13.94
CA GLU A 16 16.71 -12.87 15.39
C GLU A 16 15.27 -12.75 15.89
N PHE A 17 14.48 -11.89 15.26
CA PHE A 17 13.07 -11.67 15.57
C PHE A 17 12.23 -12.94 15.37
N VAL A 18 12.37 -13.64 14.24
CA VAL A 18 11.60 -14.86 13.94
C VAL A 18 11.91 -16.05 14.85
N LYS A 19 12.95 -15.95 15.69
CA LYS A 19 13.25 -16.96 16.72
C LYS A 19 12.43 -16.78 17.99
N LYS A 20 11.82 -15.60 18.18
CA LYS A 20 10.92 -15.38 19.31
C LYS A 20 9.65 -16.20 19.05
N GLU A 21 9.22 -16.94 20.06
CA GLU A 21 7.91 -17.59 20.01
C GLU A 21 6.84 -16.50 19.96
N ILE A 22 5.90 -16.66 19.02
CA ILE A 22 4.68 -15.88 18.97
C ILE A 22 3.79 -16.44 20.07
N ASP A 23 3.39 -15.60 21.01
CA ASP A 23 2.49 -16.03 22.09
C ASP A 23 1.04 -15.69 21.77
N SER A 24 0.11 -16.11 22.64
CA SER A 24 -1.32 -15.86 22.43
C SER A 24 -1.67 -14.36 22.40
N THR A 25 -0.88 -13.51 23.07
CA THR A 25 -1.14 -12.07 23.15
C THR A 25 -0.86 -11.36 21.83
N ASP A 26 0.08 -11.85 21.03
CA ASP A 26 0.34 -11.33 19.67
C ASP A 26 -0.87 -11.53 18.74
N PHE A 27 -1.51 -12.71 18.83
CA PHE A 27 -2.72 -13.02 18.07
C PHE A 27 -3.91 -12.21 18.57
N GLU A 28 -4.12 -12.13 19.89
CA GLU A 28 -5.18 -11.32 20.49
C GLU A 28 -5.07 -9.84 20.11
N TYR A 29 -3.84 -9.30 20.10
CA TYR A 29 -3.60 -7.93 19.67
C TYR A 29 -3.92 -7.72 18.18
N SER A 30 -3.52 -8.65 17.33
CA SER A 30 -3.81 -8.60 15.89
C SER A 30 -5.31 -8.67 15.61
N ASP A 31 -6.02 -9.60 16.26
CA ASP A 31 -7.47 -9.74 16.17
C ASP A 31 -8.19 -8.48 16.67
N TRP A 32 -7.71 -7.89 17.77
CA TRP A 32 -8.24 -6.65 18.29
C TRP A 32 -8.10 -5.49 17.30
N MET A 33 -6.94 -5.34 16.66
CA MET A 33 -6.68 -4.30 15.65
C MET A 33 -7.59 -4.45 14.42
N LEU A 34 -7.71 -5.67 13.88
CA LEU A 34 -8.58 -5.96 12.74
C LEU A 34 -10.06 -5.68 13.10
N ASN A 35 -10.50 -6.13 14.26
CA ASN A 35 -11.88 -5.93 14.73
C ASN A 35 -12.21 -4.45 14.94
N LEU A 36 -11.29 -3.69 15.56
CA LEU A 36 -11.46 -2.26 15.76
C LEU A 36 -11.57 -1.52 14.42
N THR A 37 -10.70 -1.84 13.47
CA THR A 37 -10.71 -1.27 12.11
C THR A 37 -12.05 -1.55 11.41
N ASN A 38 -12.56 -2.78 11.51
CA ASN A 38 -13.87 -3.13 10.96
C ASN A 38 -15.01 -2.34 11.59
N LYS A 39 -15.00 -2.21 12.93
CA LYS A 39 -16.02 -1.45 13.66
C LYS A 39 -16.06 0.01 13.22
N MET A 40 -14.89 0.62 12.97
CA MET A 40 -14.79 1.97 12.40
C MET A 40 -15.39 2.03 10.99
N ASN A 41 -15.09 1.05 10.13
CA ASN A 41 -15.66 0.96 8.78
C ASN A 41 -17.19 0.80 8.79
N ILE A 42 -17.72 -0.10 9.64
CA ILE A 42 -19.17 -0.30 9.81
C ILE A 42 -19.84 0.98 10.31
N ALA A 43 -19.19 1.70 11.22
CA ALA A 43 -19.62 3.00 11.73
C ALA A 43 -19.44 4.16 10.72
N LYS A 44 -18.95 3.88 9.50
CA LYS A 44 -18.74 4.86 8.43
C LYS A 44 -17.75 5.97 8.80
N VAL A 45 -16.74 5.64 9.59
CA VAL A 45 -15.55 6.48 9.78
C VAL A 45 -14.72 6.43 8.50
N ASP A 46 -14.31 7.60 8.00
CA ASP A 46 -13.42 7.71 6.85
C ASP A 46 -12.02 7.18 7.24
N LEU A 47 -11.61 6.05 6.68
CA LEU A 47 -10.29 5.42 6.89
C LEU A 47 -9.31 5.79 5.77
N MET A 48 -8.03 5.99 6.13
CA MET A 48 -6.95 6.30 5.20
C MET A 48 -5.80 5.29 5.36
N ALA A 49 -5.21 4.87 4.25
CA ALA A 49 -4.04 4.00 4.27
C ALA A 49 -2.78 4.79 4.65
N GLY A 50 -2.01 4.26 5.58
CA GLY A 50 -0.74 4.84 6.01
C GLY A 50 0.17 3.76 6.59
N THR A 51 1.37 3.62 6.03
CA THR A 51 2.25 2.48 6.34
C THR A 51 3.35 2.80 7.34
N ASP A 52 3.54 4.07 7.71
CA ASP A 52 4.66 4.53 8.55
C ASP A 52 6.06 4.08 8.03
N THR A 53 6.15 3.78 6.72
CA THR A 53 7.40 3.31 6.10
C THR A 53 8.49 4.40 6.22
N PRO A 54 9.74 4.06 6.60
CA PRO A 54 10.33 2.72 6.64
C PRO A 54 10.47 2.08 8.04
N ILE A 55 9.50 2.25 8.94
CA ILE A 55 9.53 1.60 10.27
C ILE A 55 9.34 0.08 10.14
N LEU A 56 9.94 -0.70 11.06
CA LEU A 56 9.74 -2.16 11.23
C LEU A 56 9.66 -2.98 9.93
N TYR A 57 10.68 -2.82 9.07
CA TYR A 57 10.85 -3.58 7.82
C TYR A 57 9.86 -3.24 6.69
N LEU A 58 9.01 -2.23 6.87
CA LEU A 58 8.05 -1.78 5.86
C LEU A 58 8.79 -1.07 4.73
N THR A 59 8.73 -1.64 3.53
CA THR A 59 9.45 -1.11 2.36
C THR A 59 8.58 -0.09 1.62
N PRO A 60 9.08 1.11 1.25
CA PRO A 60 8.33 2.09 0.48
C PRO A 60 7.77 1.51 -0.82
N GLY A 61 6.54 1.88 -1.16
CA GLY A 61 5.79 1.31 -2.30
C GLY A 61 5.17 -0.04 -1.96
N PHE A 62 5.97 -1.04 -1.60
CA PHE A 62 5.47 -2.41 -1.35
C PHE A 62 4.53 -2.50 -0.14
N SER A 63 4.86 -1.82 0.96
CA SER A 63 4.06 -1.85 2.19
C SER A 63 2.63 -1.36 1.99
N LEU A 64 2.38 -0.43 1.06
CA LEU A 64 1.03 0.06 0.80
C LEU A 64 0.13 -1.03 0.20
N HIS A 65 0.69 -1.94 -0.61
CA HIS A 65 -0.08 -3.07 -1.13
C HIS A 65 -0.44 -4.10 -0.05
N GLU A 66 0.39 -4.23 0.99
CA GLU A 66 0.09 -5.07 2.15
C GLU A 66 -0.99 -4.40 3.02
N GLU A 67 -0.87 -3.10 3.28
CA GLU A 67 -1.86 -2.31 4.03
C GLU A 67 -3.27 -2.44 3.45
N LEU A 68 -3.40 -2.34 2.11
CA LEU A 68 -4.69 -2.52 1.43
C LEU A 68 -5.23 -3.95 1.57
N ALA A 69 -4.36 -4.96 1.62
CA ALA A 69 -4.78 -6.34 1.87
C ALA A 69 -5.23 -6.54 3.33
N ILE A 70 -4.56 -5.89 4.29
CA ILE A 70 -4.91 -5.90 5.71
C ILE A 70 -6.26 -5.21 5.95
N PHE A 71 -6.57 -4.12 5.23
CA PHE A 71 -7.92 -3.53 5.28
C PHE A 71 -9.01 -4.52 4.85
N VAL A 72 -8.76 -5.29 3.78
CA VAL A 72 -9.71 -6.33 3.34
C VAL A 72 -9.79 -7.47 4.35
N GLU A 73 -8.68 -7.88 4.95
CA GLU A 73 -8.65 -8.85 6.05
C GLU A 73 -9.43 -8.35 7.28
N ALA A 74 -9.37 -7.06 7.57
CA ALA A 74 -10.17 -6.41 8.60
C ALA A 74 -11.68 -6.36 8.25
N GLY A 75 -12.09 -6.65 7.02
CA GLY A 75 -13.49 -6.72 6.61
C GLY A 75 -13.99 -5.54 5.76
N LEU A 76 -13.10 -4.68 5.27
CA LEU A 76 -13.44 -3.75 4.19
C LEU A 76 -13.65 -4.52 2.88
N SER A 77 -14.57 -4.06 2.04
CA SER A 77 -14.60 -4.49 0.64
C SER A 77 -13.34 -4.03 -0.11
N GLU A 78 -13.01 -4.68 -1.22
CA GLU A 78 -11.87 -4.32 -2.07
C GLU A 78 -11.96 -2.86 -2.53
N LEU A 79 -13.17 -2.38 -2.84
CA LEU A 79 -13.40 -1.00 -3.23
C LEU A 79 -13.20 -0.03 -2.06
N GLU A 80 -13.68 -0.36 -0.86
CA GLU A 80 -13.45 0.45 0.34
C GLU A 80 -11.96 0.55 0.65
N ALA A 81 -11.22 -0.57 0.58
CA ALA A 81 -9.76 -0.57 0.73
C ALA A 81 -9.09 0.36 -0.29
N ILE A 82 -9.43 0.26 -1.59
CA ILE A 82 -8.86 1.15 -2.62
C ILE A 82 -9.15 2.64 -2.33
N LYS A 83 -10.34 2.97 -1.83
CA LYS A 83 -10.70 4.35 -1.48
C LYS A 83 -9.82 4.93 -0.37
N THR A 84 -9.39 4.10 0.60
CA THR A 84 -8.49 4.55 1.68
C THR A 84 -7.16 5.10 1.15
N ALA A 85 -6.73 4.71 -0.05
CA ALA A 85 -5.50 5.16 -0.69
C ALA A 85 -5.73 6.14 -1.87
N THR A 86 -6.97 6.50 -2.18
CA THR A 86 -7.31 7.36 -3.33
C THR A 86 -8.23 8.50 -2.93
N TRP A 87 -9.54 8.25 -2.92
CA TRP A 87 -10.57 9.26 -2.67
C TRP A 87 -10.55 9.80 -1.24
N THR A 88 -10.46 8.93 -0.23
CA THR A 88 -10.57 9.34 1.18
C THR A 88 -9.49 10.35 1.59
N PRO A 89 -8.19 10.13 1.29
CA PRO A 89 -7.17 11.14 1.59
C PRO A 89 -7.35 12.42 0.76
N ALA A 90 -7.78 12.34 -0.50
CA ALA A 90 -8.05 13.53 -1.30
C ALA A 90 -9.13 14.41 -0.65
N LYS A 91 -10.25 13.81 -0.26
CA LYS A 91 -11.33 14.49 0.47
C LYS A 91 -10.87 15.06 1.81
N TYR A 92 -10.09 14.29 2.58
CA TYR A 92 -9.58 14.74 3.88
C TYR A 92 -8.71 16.01 3.77
N PHE A 93 -7.87 16.09 2.73
CA PHE A 93 -7.01 17.24 2.48
C PHE A 93 -7.68 18.35 1.66
N GLY A 94 -8.95 18.21 1.27
CA GLY A 94 -9.67 19.19 0.44
C GLY A 94 -9.12 19.29 -0.99
N LEU A 95 -8.64 18.17 -1.53
CA LEU A 95 -8.08 18.01 -2.89
C LEU A 95 -8.98 17.17 -3.80
N ASP A 96 -10.19 16.84 -3.37
CA ASP A 96 -11.15 16.00 -4.09
C ASP A 96 -11.74 16.64 -5.36
N ASN A 97 -11.50 17.94 -5.55
CA ASN A 97 -11.74 18.66 -6.79
C ASN A 97 -10.56 18.55 -7.79
N GLU A 98 -9.40 18.03 -7.38
CA GLU A 98 -8.18 17.97 -8.18
C GLU A 98 -7.69 16.53 -8.41
N LEU A 99 -7.83 15.64 -7.44
CA LEU A 99 -7.32 14.26 -7.49
C LEU A 99 -8.14 13.28 -6.64
N GLY A 100 -7.80 12.00 -6.73
CA GLY A 100 -8.42 10.93 -5.93
C GLY A 100 -9.65 10.30 -6.57
N ASN A 101 -10.12 10.83 -7.70
CA ASN A 101 -11.15 10.24 -8.55
C ASN A 101 -10.76 10.32 -10.04
N ILE A 102 -11.50 9.62 -10.90
CA ILE A 102 -11.30 9.65 -12.36
C ILE A 102 -12.43 10.46 -12.99
N GLU A 103 -12.21 11.76 -13.13
CA GLU A 103 -13.16 12.70 -13.74
C GLU A 103 -12.44 13.72 -14.64
N GLN A 104 -13.20 14.35 -15.54
CA GLN A 104 -12.64 15.37 -16.44
C GLN A 104 -12.17 16.59 -15.64
N GLY A 105 -10.96 17.09 -15.94
CA GLY A 105 -10.37 18.25 -15.28
C GLY A 105 -9.50 17.91 -14.07
N MET A 106 -9.51 16.66 -13.60
CA MET A 106 -8.62 16.19 -12.54
C MET A 106 -7.19 15.94 -13.05
N ILE A 107 -6.24 15.90 -12.12
CA ILE A 107 -4.86 15.52 -12.39
C ILE A 107 -4.84 14.10 -12.94
N ALA A 108 -4.18 13.91 -14.08
CA ALA A 108 -4.05 12.61 -14.75
C ALA A 108 -3.01 11.72 -14.05
N ASP A 109 -3.33 11.29 -12.83
CA ASP A 109 -2.60 10.32 -12.02
C ASP A 109 -3.38 9.01 -11.97
N LEU A 110 -2.94 8.00 -12.73
CA LEU A 110 -3.67 6.75 -12.91
C LEU A 110 -2.76 5.53 -12.74
N LEU A 111 -3.34 4.46 -12.19
CA LEU A 111 -2.72 3.14 -12.15
C LEU A 111 -3.50 2.21 -13.09
N ILE A 112 -2.84 1.66 -14.10
CA ILE A 112 -3.43 0.66 -15.00
C ILE A 112 -2.98 -0.71 -14.54
N LEU A 113 -3.92 -1.64 -14.36
CA LEU A 113 -3.69 -2.99 -13.86
C LEU A 113 -4.05 -4.02 -14.94
N ASN A 114 -3.33 -5.14 -14.98
CA ASN A 114 -3.68 -6.26 -15.86
C ASN A 114 -4.87 -7.06 -15.32
N ASP A 115 -5.08 -7.03 -14.00
CA ASP A 115 -6.13 -7.77 -13.31
C ASP A 115 -7.04 -6.83 -12.51
N ASN A 116 -8.32 -7.22 -12.34
CA ASN A 116 -9.30 -6.42 -11.64
C ASN A 116 -9.12 -6.48 -10.11
N PRO A 117 -8.79 -5.38 -9.42
CA PRO A 117 -8.57 -5.36 -7.97
C PRO A 117 -9.86 -5.46 -7.16
N ILE A 118 -11.02 -5.23 -7.75
CA ILE A 118 -12.33 -5.40 -7.10
C ILE A 118 -12.68 -6.89 -6.93
N LYS A 119 -12.08 -7.77 -7.73
CA LYS A 119 -12.26 -9.23 -7.56
C LYS A 119 -11.32 -9.83 -6.51
N ASN A 120 -10.18 -9.19 -6.30
CA ASN A 120 -9.17 -9.58 -5.33
C ASN A 120 -8.19 -8.42 -5.19
N ILE A 121 -8.12 -7.84 -3.99
CA ILE A 121 -7.25 -6.68 -3.72
C ILE A 121 -5.78 -6.94 -4.07
N LYS A 122 -5.31 -8.19 -4.01
CA LYS A 122 -3.92 -8.54 -4.36
C LYS A 122 -3.55 -8.24 -5.81
N ASN A 123 -4.56 -8.16 -6.71
CA ASN A 123 -4.37 -7.82 -8.12
C ASN A 123 -3.81 -6.40 -8.34
N ILE A 124 -3.87 -5.52 -7.34
CA ILE A 124 -3.23 -4.19 -7.39
C ILE A 124 -1.71 -4.24 -7.64
N ARG A 125 -1.07 -5.39 -7.34
CA ARG A 125 0.35 -5.62 -7.62
C ARG A 125 0.64 -5.91 -9.09
N ASN A 126 -0.35 -6.36 -9.87
CA ASN A 126 -0.18 -6.68 -11.29
C ASN A 126 -0.31 -5.42 -12.16
N ILE A 127 0.62 -4.50 -11.97
CA ILE A 127 0.63 -3.21 -12.64
C ILE A 127 0.93 -3.41 -14.14
N ASN A 128 0.20 -2.72 -15.00
CA ASN A 128 0.53 -2.63 -16.42
C ASN A 128 1.41 -1.40 -16.67
N SER A 129 0.90 -0.25 -16.22
CA SER A 129 1.51 1.06 -16.42
C SER A 129 1.05 2.05 -15.35
N VAL A 130 1.80 3.14 -15.21
CA VAL A 130 1.48 4.27 -14.33
C VAL A 130 1.40 5.51 -15.18
N ILE A 131 0.35 6.30 -15.03
CA ILE A 131 0.28 7.65 -15.61
C ILE A 131 0.47 8.62 -14.45
N LYS A 132 1.45 9.51 -14.56
CA LYS A 132 1.73 10.54 -13.56
C LYS A 132 1.74 11.89 -14.25
N ASN A 133 0.86 12.79 -13.83
CA ASN A 133 0.65 14.11 -14.43
C ASN A 133 0.51 14.03 -15.97
N GLY A 134 -0.28 13.07 -16.45
CA GLY A 134 -0.52 12.83 -17.88
C GLY A 134 0.62 12.12 -18.63
N ARG A 135 1.78 11.89 -18.01
CA ARG A 135 2.87 11.10 -18.61
C ARG A 135 2.70 9.63 -18.27
N MET A 136 2.54 8.80 -19.30
CA MET A 136 2.54 7.35 -19.16
C MET A 136 3.97 6.81 -18.95
N PHE A 137 4.09 5.90 -18.01
CA PHE A 137 5.26 5.05 -17.75
C PHE A 137 4.84 3.61 -17.98
N ASN A 138 5.36 3.01 -19.04
CA ASN A 138 5.08 1.61 -19.35
C ASN A 138 5.91 0.66 -18.46
N ARG A 139 5.65 -0.65 -18.56
CA ARG A 139 6.35 -1.66 -17.76
C ARG A 139 7.87 -1.63 -17.91
N GLU A 140 8.39 -1.36 -19.11
CA GLU A 140 9.83 -1.26 -19.36
C GLU A 140 10.44 -0.04 -18.64
N GLU A 141 9.82 1.14 -18.76
CA GLU A 141 10.26 2.36 -18.07
C GLU A 141 10.22 2.19 -16.55
N LEU A 142 9.16 1.57 -16.01
CA LEU A 142 9.05 1.26 -14.59
C LEU A 142 10.18 0.33 -14.12
N ASN A 143 10.52 -0.70 -14.91
CA ASN A 143 11.64 -1.59 -14.61
C ASN A 143 12.98 -0.85 -14.64
N ILE A 144 13.18 0.09 -15.57
CA ILE A 144 14.38 0.94 -15.60
C ILE A 144 14.48 1.80 -14.33
N LEU A 145 13.38 2.41 -13.89
CA LEU A 145 13.36 3.20 -12.65
C LEU A 145 13.69 2.35 -11.43
N LEU A 146 13.11 1.15 -11.33
CA LEU A 146 13.38 0.18 -10.28
C LEU A 146 14.87 -0.24 -10.26
N ASN A 147 15.44 -0.57 -11.43
CA ASN A 147 16.86 -0.93 -11.55
C ASN A 147 17.79 0.23 -11.19
N ARG A 148 17.42 1.48 -11.49
CA ARG A 148 18.21 2.66 -11.09
C ARG A 148 18.27 2.81 -9.57
N ILE A 149 17.18 2.51 -8.86
CA ILE A 149 17.16 2.53 -7.38
C ILE A 149 18.11 1.46 -6.84
N ASP A 150 18.10 0.27 -7.44
CA ASP A 150 18.95 -0.85 -7.01
C ASP A 150 20.44 -0.57 -7.27
N ASN A 151 20.77 0.06 -8.40
CA ASN A 151 22.16 0.37 -8.75
C ASN A 151 22.76 1.54 -7.95
N ARG A 152 21.94 2.49 -7.48
CA ARG A 152 22.40 3.57 -6.57
C ARG A 152 22.79 3.07 -5.18
N GLN A 153 22.44 1.83 -4.86
CA GLN A 153 22.59 1.23 -3.54
C GLN A 153 23.77 0.25 -3.43
N ASN A 154 24.51 0.07 -4.53
CA ASN A 154 25.78 -0.65 -4.60
C ASN A 154 26.95 0.34 -4.50
#